data_AF-A0A8F5BXF1-F1
#
_entry.id   AF-A0A8F5BXF1-F1
#
_cell.length_a   1.000
_cell.length_b   1.000
_cell.length_c   1.000
_cell.angle_alpha   90.00
_cell.angle_beta   90.00
_cell.angle_gamma   90.00
#
_symmetry.space_group_name_H-M   'P 1'
#
loop_
_entity.id
_entity.type
_entity.pdbx_description
1 polymer ?
#
loop_
_entity_poly.entity_id
_entity_poly.type
_entity_poly.pdbx_seq_one_letter_code
_entity_poly.pdbx_strand_id
1 'polypeptide(L)' 'MTIPAKVRQKFPVKEGDLVKVIYDESEGVVKIQILKS' A
#
# COMPACT_ATOMS: atom_id res chain seq x y z
N MET A 1 1.95 -1.91 -11.63
CA MET A 1 0.60 -1.82 -11.04
C MET A 1 0.32 -0.36 -10.71
N THR A 2 -0.78 0.20 -11.20
CA THR A 2 -1.12 1.60 -10.91
C THR A 2 -2.10 1.65 -9.76
N ILE A 3 -1.75 2.39 -8.70
CA ILE A 3 -2.66 2.63 -7.60
C ILE A 3 -3.66 3.73 -8.03
N PRO A 4 -4.98 3.46 -8.02
CA PRO A 4 -5.97 4.45 -8.42
C PRO A 4 -5.90 5.72 -7.56
N ALA A 5 -6.29 6.86 -8.13
CA ALA A 5 -6.32 8.14 -7.42
C ALA A 5 -7.15 8.08 -6.12
N LYS A 6 -8.27 7.35 -6.11
CA LYS A 6 -9.11 7.14 -4.93
C LYS A 6 -8.35 6.51 -3.75
N VAL A 7 -7.43 5.59 -4.04
CA VAL A 7 -6.61 4.94 -3.01
C VAL A 7 -5.48 5.87 -2.57
N ARG A 8 -4.81 6.57 -3.50
CA ARG A 8 -3.76 7.56 -3.19
C ARG A 8 -4.22 8.73 -2.35
N GLN A 9 -5.49 9.13 -2.46
CA GLN A 9 -6.07 10.18 -1.61
C GLN A 9 -6.17 9.76 -0.14
N LYS A 10 -6.47 8.49 0.13
CA LYS A 10 -6.55 7.94 1.49
C LYS A 10 -5.21 7.42 1.99
N PHE A 11 -4.32 7.07 1.07
CA PHE A 11 -3.02 6.49 1.34
C PHE A 11 -1.95 7.35 0.67
N PRO A 12 -1.39 8.34 1.38
CA PRO A 12 -0.43 9.29 0.82
C PRO A 12 0.92 8.60 0.62
N VAL A 13 1.03 7.82 -0.44
CA VAL A 13 2.29 7.26 -0.95
C VAL A 13 2.86 8.17 -2.03
N LYS A 14 4.13 8.53 -1.88
CA LYS A 14 4.90 9.24 -2.89
C LYS A 14 5.88 8.30 -3.58
N GLU A 15 6.34 8.70 -4.76
CA GLU A 15 7.48 8.02 -5.38
C GLU A 15 8.70 8.13 -4.47
N GLY A 16 9.33 6.99 -4.20
CA GLY A 16 10.47 6.87 -3.28
C GLY A 16 10.12 6.41 -1.86
N ASP A 17 8.84 6.33 -1.49
CA ASP A 17 8.44 5.84 -0.18
C ASP A 17 8.61 4.32 -0.06
N LEU A 18 9.16 3.88 1.06
CA LEU A 18 9.24 2.45 1.40
C LEU A 18 7.87 1.97 1.89
N VAL A 19 7.38 0.91 1.26
CA VAL A 19 6.12 0.26 1.63
C VAL A 19 6.35 -1.21 1.92
N LYS A 20 5.68 -1.72 2.94
CA LYS A 20 5.65 -3.14 3.28
C LYS A 20 4.43 -3.75 2.60
N VAL A 21 4.67 -4.79 1.81
CA VAL A 21 3.62 -5.57 1.17
C VAL A 21 3.47 -6.88 1.95
N ILE A 22 2.27 -7.14 2.46
CA ILE A 22 1.94 -8.33 3.24
C ILE A 22 0.79 -9.02 2.54
N TYR A 23 0.93 -10.31 2.26
CA TYR A 23 -0.17 -11.13 1.78
C TYR A 23 -0.89 -11.74 2.99
N ASP A 24 -2.19 -11.49 3.09
CA ASP A 24 -3.04 -12.10 4.11
C ASP A 24 -3.74 -13.30 3.50
N GLU A 25 -3.29 -14.51 3.87
CA GLU A 25 -3.87 -15.76 3.38
C GLU A 25 -5.28 -16.03 3.90
N SER A 26 -5.68 -15.42 5.03
CA SER A 26 -7.02 -15.63 5.60
C SER A 26 -8.09 -14.91 4.80
N GLU A 27 -7.74 -13.71 4.31
CA GLU A 27 -8.65 -12.85 3.53
C GLU A 27 -8.40 -12.96 2.02
N GLY A 28 -7.28 -13.54 1.59
CA GLY A 28 -6.86 -13.60 0.19
C GLY A 28 -6.52 -12.23 -0.40
N VAL A 29 -6.08 -11.28 0.43
CA VAL A 29 -5.83 -9.89 0.03
C VAL A 29 -4.38 -9.48 0.26
N VAL A 30 -3.89 -8.57 -0.58
CA VAL A 30 -2.59 -7.92 -0.40
C VAL A 30 -2.80 -6.64 0.42
N LYS A 31 -2.21 -6.59 1.60
CA LYS A 31 -2.17 -5.42 2.49
C LYS A 31 -0.88 -4.65 2.25
N ILE A 32 -0.99 -3.35 1.99
CA ILE A 32 0.15 -2.46 1.79
C ILE A 32 0.19 -1.50 2.98
N GLN A 33 1.33 -1.40 3.66
CA GLN A 33 1.55 -0.51 4.79
C GLN A 33 2.73 0.42 4.49
N ILE A 34 2.60 1.71 4.83
CA ILE A 34 3.72 2.66 4.72
C ILE A 34 4.70 2.38 5.85
N LEU A 35 5.97 2.17 5.53
CA LEU A 35 7.05 2.16 6.52
C LEU A 35 7.41 3.62 6.78
N LYS A 36 6.91 4.19 7.88
CA LYS A 36 7.48 5.42 8.42
C LYS A 36 8.75 5.06 9.17
N SER A 37 9.87 5.65 8.75
CA SER A 37 11.13 5.58 9.50
C SER A 37 11.09 6.45 10.74
#